data_AF-A0A3C1DZ54-F1
#
_entry.id   AF-A0A3C1DZ54-F1
#
_cell.length_a   1.000
_cell.length_b   1.000
_cell.length_c   1.000
_cell.angle_alpha   90.00
_cell.angle_beta   90.00
_cell.angle_gamma   90.00
#
_symmetry.space_group_name_H-M   'P 1'
#
loop_
_entity.id
_entity.type
_entity.pdbx_description
1 polymer ?
#
loop_
_entity_poly.entity_id
_entity_poly.type
_entity_poly.pdbx_seq_one_letter_code
_entity_poly.pdbx_strand_id
1 'polypeptide(L)'
;MTTPQPTIDRILRPFFDARLGASSGIKRQRFELVEALLRECLEAEGERVLVDRDRIVLATEREFGADGAFARTMHADDLIYVIPIFLQQPWLQAEPLLQRAQLEIAEWLTARIVHDRLVDYGDLSCPLLEIRVSIDRARRELNRERRERSRLQ
;
A
#
# COMPACT_ATOMS: atom_id res chain seq x y z
N MET A 1 -26.32 14.12 -2.34
CA MET A 1 -25.12 14.69 -1.67
C MET A 1 -24.07 13.61 -1.67
N THR A 2 -23.05 13.74 -2.52
CA THR A 2 -21.92 12.80 -2.58
C THR A 2 -21.11 12.98 -1.31
N THR A 3 -21.02 11.93 -0.49
CA THR A 3 -20.14 11.93 0.69
C THR A 3 -18.70 12.10 0.18
N PRO A 4 -17.92 13.05 0.71
CA PRO A 4 -16.53 13.21 0.29
C PRO A 4 -15.76 11.92 0.61
N GLN A 5 -15.09 11.38 -0.39
CA GLN A 5 -14.26 10.18 -0.24
C GLN A 5 -13.13 10.49 0.75
N PRO A 6 -12.78 9.57 1.66
CA PRO A 6 -11.69 9.81 2.60
C PRO A 6 -10.36 9.90 1.86
N THR A 7 -9.50 10.81 2.31
CA THR A 7 -8.12 10.89 1.82
C THR A 7 -7.32 9.68 2.25
N ILE A 8 -6.24 9.37 1.55
CA ILE A 8 -5.34 8.25 1.87
C ILE A 8 -4.87 8.33 3.32
N ASP A 9 -4.50 9.49 3.82
CA ASP A 9 -4.04 9.65 5.20
C ASP A 9 -5.14 9.31 6.22
N ARG A 10 -6.41 9.64 5.91
CA ARG A 10 -7.57 9.25 6.72
C ARG A 10 -7.89 7.76 6.65
N ILE A 11 -7.38 7.04 5.66
CA ILE A 11 -7.49 5.58 5.53
C ILE A 11 -6.33 4.90 6.27
N LEU A 12 -5.09 5.34 6.01
CA LEU A 12 -3.88 4.70 6.50
C LEU A 12 -3.73 4.83 8.01
N ARG A 13 -3.98 6.01 8.59
CA ARG A 13 -3.84 6.22 10.05
C ARG A 13 -4.66 5.22 10.87
N PRO A 14 -6.02 5.17 10.75
CA PRO A 14 -6.80 4.21 11.54
C PRO A 14 -6.51 2.76 11.19
N PHE A 15 -6.09 2.47 9.95
CA PHE A 15 -5.69 1.12 9.55
C PHE A 15 -4.43 0.66 10.29
N PHE A 16 -3.36 1.47 10.28
CA PHE A 16 -2.11 1.12 10.95
C PHE A 16 -2.23 1.21 12.47
N ASP A 17 -2.94 2.20 13.01
CA ASP A 17 -3.19 2.31 14.46
C ASP A 17 -3.82 1.01 15.01
N ALA A 18 -4.82 0.47 14.33
CA ALA A 18 -5.46 -0.79 14.70
C ALA A 18 -4.50 -1.99 14.62
N ARG A 19 -3.66 -2.06 13.57
CA ARG A 19 -2.72 -3.18 13.37
C ARG A 19 -1.54 -3.14 14.32
N LEU A 20 -1.01 -1.95 14.58
CA LEU A 20 0.05 -1.71 15.54
C LEU A 20 -0.44 -1.94 16.98
N GLY A 21 -1.66 -1.51 17.30
CA GLY A 21 -2.30 -1.78 18.59
C GLY A 21 -2.53 -3.27 18.86
N ALA A 22 -2.79 -4.07 17.81
CA ALA A 22 -2.99 -5.51 17.89
C ALA A 22 -1.71 -6.36 17.79
N SER A 23 -0.53 -5.73 17.66
CA SER A 23 0.75 -6.43 17.51
C SER A 23 1.79 -5.99 18.54
N SER A 24 2.77 -6.86 18.82
CA SER A 24 3.82 -6.59 19.80
C SER A 24 5.19 -7.08 19.31
N GLY A 25 6.25 -6.53 19.92
CA GLY A 25 7.64 -6.88 19.65
C GLY A 25 8.03 -6.74 18.17
N ILE A 26 8.74 -7.74 17.65
CA ILE A 26 9.30 -7.72 16.30
C ILE A 26 8.21 -7.61 15.22
N LYS A 27 7.01 -8.18 15.43
CA LYS A 27 5.91 -8.07 14.46
C LYS A 27 5.47 -6.61 14.30
N ARG A 28 5.34 -5.90 15.43
CA ARG A 28 5.00 -4.48 15.44
C ARG A 28 6.06 -3.66 14.70
N GLN A 29 7.34 -3.89 15.00
CA GLN A 29 8.44 -3.18 14.33
C GLN A 29 8.41 -3.37 12.81
N ARG A 30 8.08 -4.58 12.31
CA ARG A 30 7.94 -4.80 10.86
C ARG A 30 6.76 -4.03 10.26
N PHE A 31 5.65 -3.93 10.97
CA PHE A 31 4.50 -3.13 10.50
C PHE A 31 4.80 -1.64 10.49
N GLU A 32 5.54 -1.12 11.47
CA GLU A 32 6.02 0.28 11.49
C GLU A 32 6.93 0.56 10.29
N LEU A 33 7.85 -0.36 9.98
CA LEU A 33 8.71 -0.26 8.80
C LEU A 33 7.91 -0.31 7.49
N VAL A 34 6.92 -1.21 7.39
CA VAL A 34 6.05 -1.30 6.20
C VAL A 34 5.18 -0.05 6.05
N GLU A 35 4.70 0.54 7.14
CA GLU A 35 3.96 1.82 7.09
C GLU A 35 4.85 2.94 6.53
N ALA A 36 6.05 3.11 7.10
CA ALA A 36 6.98 4.13 6.66
C ALA A 36 7.32 3.97 5.17
N LEU A 37 7.60 2.74 4.74
CA LEU A 37 7.91 2.41 3.36
C LEU A 37 6.73 2.67 2.41
N LEU A 38 5.50 2.35 2.83
CA LEU A 38 4.31 2.63 2.01
C LEU A 38 4.12 4.14 1.84
N ARG A 39 4.31 4.92 2.90
CA ARG A 39 4.21 6.39 2.84
C ARG A 39 5.30 6.97 1.94
N GLU A 40 6.52 6.48 2.02
CA GLU A 40 7.60 6.87 1.12
C GLU A 40 7.28 6.53 -0.35
N CYS A 41 6.77 5.33 -0.60
CA CYS A 41 6.34 4.91 -1.94
C CYS A 41 5.23 5.79 -2.51
N LEU A 42 4.27 6.20 -1.67
CA LEU A 42 3.17 7.11 -2.08
C LEU A 42 3.71 8.47 -2.51
N GLU A 43 4.64 9.05 -1.75
CA GLU A 43 5.20 10.35 -2.10
C GLU A 43 6.12 10.30 -3.33
N ALA A 44 6.85 9.19 -3.50
CA ALA A 44 7.79 9.02 -4.61
C ALA A 44 7.13 8.61 -5.93
N GLU A 45 6.14 7.71 -5.89
CA GLU A 45 5.57 7.08 -7.09
C GLU A 45 4.13 7.50 -7.35
N GLY A 46 3.43 8.07 -6.36
CA GLY A 46 2.00 8.33 -6.43
C GLY A 46 1.62 9.23 -7.60
N GLU A 47 2.42 10.23 -7.94
CA GLU A 47 2.16 11.14 -9.06
C GLU A 47 2.00 10.41 -10.41
N ARG A 48 2.63 9.23 -10.57
CA ARG A 48 2.60 8.45 -11.82
C ARG A 48 1.22 7.89 -12.13
N VAL A 49 0.38 7.69 -11.11
CA VAL A 49 -0.97 7.13 -11.28
C VAL A 49 -2.04 8.21 -11.43
N LEU A 50 -1.68 9.48 -11.21
CA LEU A 50 -2.60 10.60 -11.26
C LEU A 50 -2.88 11.06 -12.68
N VAL A 51 -4.12 11.48 -12.92
CA VAL A 51 -4.51 12.27 -14.08
C VAL A 51 -4.05 13.73 -13.93
N ASP A 52 -3.99 14.46 -15.04
CA ASP A 52 -3.42 15.83 -15.08
C ASP A 52 -4.04 16.79 -14.06
N ARG A 53 -5.36 16.69 -13.84
CA ARG A 53 -6.05 17.50 -12.85
C ARG A 53 -5.51 17.28 -11.43
N ASP A 54 -5.30 16.03 -11.04
CA ASP A 54 -4.88 15.69 -9.68
C ASP A 54 -3.38 15.97 -9.48
N ARG A 55 -2.58 15.92 -10.56
CA ARG A 55 -1.19 16.39 -10.53
C ARG A 55 -1.07 17.86 -10.20
N ILE A 56 -1.97 18.69 -10.73
CA ILE A 56 -2.01 20.13 -10.40
C ILE A 56 -2.33 20.31 -8.92
N VAL A 57 -3.33 19.58 -8.40
CA VAL A 57 -3.68 19.63 -6.97
C VAL A 57 -2.49 19.21 -6.10
N LEU A 58 -1.80 18.12 -6.45
CA LEU A 58 -0.62 17.65 -5.73
C LEU A 58 0.53 18.67 -5.78
N ALA A 59 0.79 19.28 -6.94
CA ALA A 59 1.82 20.30 -7.09
C ALA A 59 1.53 21.50 -6.20
N THR A 60 0.28 21.98 -6.18
CA THR A 60 -0.15 23.05 -5.27
C THR A 60 0.01 22.67 -3.81
N GLU A 61 -0.41 21.47 -3.39
CA GLU A 61 -0.24 21.02 -2.00
C GLU A 61 1.23 20.99 -1.58
N ARG A 62 2.13 20.53 -2.47
CA ARG A 62 3.57 20.49 -2.21
C ARG A 62 4.18 21.88 -1.99
N GLU A 63 3.60 22.94 -2.58
CA GLU A 63 4.02 24.33 -2.31
C GLU A 63 3.69 24.76 -0.87
N PHE A 64 2.60 24.24 -0.29
CA PHE A 64 2.23 24.50 1.11
C PHE A 64 2.93 23.58 2.10
N GLY A 65 3.32 22.37 1.67
CA GLY A 65 4.12 21.44 2.46
C GLY A 65 4.31 20.09 1.76
N ALA A 66 5.55 19.76 1.38
CA ALA A 66 5.86 18.58 0.58
C ALA A 66 5.66 17.25 1.31
N ASP A 67 5.99 17.18 2.60
CA ASP A 67 5.97 15.92 3.34
C ASP A 67 4.55 15.39 3.50
N GLY A 68 4.25 14.20 2.97
CA GLY A 68 2.93 13.59 3.07
C GLY A 68 1.85 14.26 2.19
N ALA A 69 2.25 15.09 1.22
CA ALA A 69 1.33 15.82 0.36
C ALA A 69 0.38 14.87 -0.39
N PHE A 70 0.92 13.80 -0.99
CA PHE A 70 0.11 12.83 -1.72
C PHE A 70 -0.96 12.21 -0.82
N ALA A 71 -0.56 11.74 0.37
CA ALA A 71 -1.50 11.09 1.28
C ALA A 71 -2.60 12.04 1.80
N ARG A 72 -2.32 13.35 1.92
CA ARG A 72 -3.30 14.33 2.39
C ARG A 72 -4.33 14.72 1.33
N THR A 73 -4.01 14.63 0.04
CA THR A 73 -4.86 15.14 -1.04
C THR A 73 -5.53 14.06 -1.86
N MET A 74 -4.89 12.90 -2.01
CA MET A 74 -5.37 11.81 -2.87
C MET A 74 -6.29 10.85 -2.11
N HIS A 75 -7.01 9.99 -2.83
CA HIS A 75 -8.11 9.18 -2.30
C HIS A 75 -7.88 7.68 -2.45
N ALA A 76 -8.89 6.87 -2.11
CA ALA A 76 -8.75 5.42 -1.98
C ALA A 76 -8.47 4.72 -3.32
N ASP A 77 -9.02 5.24 -4.41
CA ASP A 77 -8.76 4.79 -5.78
C ASP A 77 -7.30 4.99 -6.17
N ASP A 78 -6.74 6.18 -5.92
CA ASP A 78 -5.31 6.46 -6.15
C ASP A 78 -4.42 5.46 -5.39
N LEU A 79 -4.76 5.18 -4.12
CA LEU A 79 -4.04 4.20 -3.31
C LEU A 79 -4.09 2.80 -3.94
N ILE A 80 -5.24 2.38 -4.48
CA ILE A 80 -5.37 1.08 -5.16
C ILE A 80 -4.47 1.00 -6.39
N TYR A 81 -4.26 2.10 -7.12
CA TYR A 81 -3.31 2.13 -8.23
C TYR A 81 -1.83 2.13 -7.80
N VAL A 82 -1.52 2.64 -6.60
CA VAL A 82 -0.13 2.63 -6.08
C VAL A 82 0.26 1.28 -5.47
N ILE A 83 -0.67 0.53 -4.87
CA ILE A 83 -0.35 -0.76 -4.22
C ILE A 83 0.38 -1.75 -5.16
N PRO A 84 0.02 -1.92 -6.45
CA PRO A 84 0.81 -2.73 -7.38
C PRO A 84 2.27 -2.29 -7.50
N ILE A 85 2.54 -0.98 -7.54
CA ILE A 85 3.91 -0.43 -7.59
C ILE A 85 4.66 -0.78 -6.31
N PHE A 86 4.01 -0.61 -5.16
CA PHE A 86 4.56 -0.95 -3.85
C PHE A 86 4.93 -2.45 -3.71
N LEU A 87 4.24 -3.32 -4.45
CA LEU A 87 4.46 -4.76 -4.48
C LEU A 87 5.52 -5.21 -5.50
N GLN A 88 6.22 -4.28 -6.14
CA GLN A 88 7.26 -4.53 -7.14
C GLN A 88 8.61 -3.95 -6.70
N GLN A 89 9.70 -4.39 -7.34
CA GLN A 89 11.01 -3.76 -7.15
C GLN A 89 10.98 -2.32 -7.68
N PRO A 90 11.65 -1.36 -7.01
CA PRO A 90 12.56 -1.52 -5.87
C PRO A 90 11.89 -1.53 -4.49
N TRP A 91 10.57 -1.31 -4.40
CA TRP A 91 9.84 -1.15 -3.14
C TRP A 91 9.62 -2.46 -2.38
N LEU A 92 9.51 -3.57 -3.11
CA LEU A 92 9.33 -4.89 -2.52
C LEU A 92 10.59 -5.33 -1.74
N GLN A 93 10.41 -5.57 -0.44
CA GLN A 93 11.52 -5.88 0.46
C GLN A 93 12.18 -7.22 0.14
N ALA A 94 13.52 -7.28 0.22
CA ALA A 94 14.29 -8.50 -0.01
C ALA A 94 14.41 -9.38 1.24
N GLU A 95 14.27 -8.81 2.44
CA GLU A 95 14.29 -9.58 3.69
C GLU A 95 12.99 -10.39 3.83
N PRO A 96 13.03 -11.73 3.92
CA PRO A 96 11.83 -12.56 3.77
C PRO A 96 10.71 -12.31 4.81
N LEU A 97 11.04 -11.93 6.05
CA LEU A 97 10.03 -11.69 7.08
C LEU A 97 9.38 -10.32 6.92
N LEU A 98 10.14 -9.29 6.54
CA LEU A 98 9.63 -7.97 6.20
C LEU A 98 8.83 -8.00 4.90
N GLN A 99 9.29 -8.74 3.88
CA GLN A 99 8.53 -8.98 2.65
C GLN A 99 7.18 -9.63 2.96
N ARG A 100 7.14 -10.65 3.83
CA ARG A 100 5.86 -11.25 4.27
C ARG A 100 4.94 -10.24 4.94
N ALA A 101 5.47 -9.41 5.84
CA ALA A 101 4.69 -8.37 6.50
C ALA A 101 4.15 -7.35 5.49
N GLN A 102 4.93 -6.98 4.48
CA GLN A 102 4.53 -6.08 3.40
C GLN A 102 3.36 -6.66 2.60
N LEU A 103 3.44 -7.94 2.20
CA LEU A 103 2.37 -8.63 1.47
C LEU A 103 1.09 -8.77 2.32
N GLU A 104 1.24 -9.07 3.62
CA GLU A 104 0.12 -9.17 4.57
C GLU A 104 -0.59 -7.83 4.74
N ILE A 105 0.16 -6.74 4.89
CA ILE A 105 -0.38 -5.37 4.98
C ILE A 105 -1.09 -4.96 3.68
N ALA A 106 -0.48 -5.19 2.52
CA ALA A 106 -1.09 -4.86 1.23
C ALA A 106 -2.42 -5.61 1.00
N GLU A 107 -2.46 -6.90 1.33
CA GLU A 107 -3.69 -7.71 1.25
C GLU A 107 -4.78 -7.16 2.16
N TRP A 108 -4.44 -6.89 3.42
CA TRP A 108 -5.41 -6.41 4.40
C TRP A 108 -5.90 -5.00 4.12
N LEU A 109 -5.02 -4.11 3.65
CA LEU A 109 -5.38 -2.75 3.28
C LEU A 109 -6.36 -2.76 2.10
N THR A 110 -6.03 -3.53 1.05
CA THR A 110 -6.89 -3.70 -0.12
C THR A 110 -8.24 -4.28 0.27
N ALA A 111 -8.25 -5.34 1.09
CA ALA A 111 -9.48 -5.95 1.57
C ALA A 111 -10.34 -4.97 2.39
N ARG A 112 -9.72 -4.13 3.23
CA ARG A 112 -10.43 -3.10 4.00
C ARG A 112 -11.05 -2.04 3.09
N ILE A 113 -10.30 -1.52 2.12
CA ILE A 113 -10.79 -0.50 1.17
C ILE A 113 -12.02 -0.99 0.40
N VAL A 114 -12.00 -2.26 -0.05
CA VAL A 114 -13.12 -2.89 -0.74
C VAL A 114 -14.30 -3.14 0.21
N HIS A 115 -14.04 -3.69 1.40
CA HIS A 115 -15.06 -3.97 2.41
C HIS A 115 -15.81 -2.70 2.83
N ASP A 116 -15.08 -1.62 3.08
CA ASP A 116 -15.61 -0.34 3.52
C ASP A 116 -16.24 0.47 2.35
N ARG A 117 -16.24 -0.09 1.14
CA ARG A 117 -16.77 0.51 -0.10
C ARG A 117 -16.21 1.91 -0.38
N LEU A 118 -14.91 2.08 -0.12
CA LEU A 118 -14.21 3.34 -0.37
C LEU A 118 -13.85 3.52 -1.85
N VAL A 119 -14.05 2.48 -2.65
CA VAL A 119 -13.85 2.45 -4.10
C VAL A 119 -15.00 1.71 -4.77
N ASP A 120 -15.27 2.04 -6.03
CA ASP A 120 -16.15 1.23 -6.87
C ASP A 120 -15.38 0.01 -7.41
N TYR A 121 -15.87 -1.18 -7.07
CA TYR A 121 -15.27 -2.44 -7.52
C TYR A 121 -15.37 -2.62 -9.04
N GLY A 122 -16.43 -2.13 -9.68
CA GLY A 122 -16.62 -2.24 -11.12
C GLY A 122 -15.49 -1.51 -11.87
N ASP A 123 -15.23 -0.28 -11.45
CA ASP A 123 -14.23 0.60 -12.07
C ASP A 123 -12.79 0.15 -11.77
N LEU A 124 -12.54 -0.43 -10.59
CA LEU A 124 -11.20 -0.85 -10.15
C LEU A 124 -10.97 -2.37 -10.22
N SER A 125 -11.80 -3.11 -10.95
CA SER A 125 -11.66 -4.57 -11.05
C SER A 125 -10.28 -5.01 -11.55
N CYS A 126 -9.73 -4.33 -12.56
CA CYS A 126 -8.39 -4.60 -13.11
C CYS A 126 -7.25 -4.40 -12.07
N PRO A 127 -7.08 -3.21 -11.44
CA PRO A 127 -6.01 -3.02 -10.46
C PRO A 127 -6.19 -3.90 -9.21
N LEU A 128 -7.42 -4.19 -8.78
CA LEU A 128 -7.67 -5.14 -7.68
C LEU A 128 -7.19 -6.56 -8.01
N LEU A 129 -7.42 -7.03 -9.25
CA LEU A 129 -6.90 -8.31 -9.72
C LEU A 129 -5.37 -8.29 -9.80
N GLU A 130 -4.77 -7.20 -10.26
CA GLU A 130 -3.32 -7.04 -10.33
C GLU A 130 -2.65 -7.13 -8.96
N ILE A 131 -3.21 -6.47 -7.94
CA ILE A 131 -2.75 -6.57 -6.55
C ILE A 131 -2.76 -8.03 -6.10
N ARG A 132 -3.87 -8.73 -6.30
CA ARG A 132 -4.02 -10.13 -5.90
C ARG A 132 -2.99 -11.03 -6.58
N VAL A 133 -2.81 -10.88 -7.89
CA VAL A 133 -1.83 -11.65 -8.67
C VAL A 133 -0.41 -11.36 -8.18
N SER A 134 -0.10 -10.10 -7.89
CA SER A 134 1.22 -9.68 -7.40
C SER A 134 1.55 -10.30 -6.04
N ILE A 135 0.58 -10.29 -5.10
CA ILE A 135 0.70 -10.93 -3.79
C ILE A 135 0.90 -12.44 -3.94
N ASP A 136 0.07 -13.09 -4.76
CA ASP A 136 0.16 -14.54 -4.97
C ASP A 136 1.50 -14.95 -5.58
N ARG A 137 2.00 -14.18 -6.55
CA ARG A 137 3.31 -14.41 -7.18
C ARG A 137 4.44 -14.25 -6.15
N ALA A 138 4.45 -13.16 -5.40
CA ALA A 138 5.48 -12.89 -4.40
C ALA A 138 5.49 -13.97 -3.29
N ARG A 139 4.31 -14.42 -2.85
CA ARG A 139 4.19 -15.54 -1.88
C ARG A 139 4.74 -16.85 -2.41
N ARG A 140 4.50 -17.17 -3.69
CA ARG A 140 5.03 -18.38 -4.32
C ARG A 140 6.55 -18.35 -4.36
N GLU A 141 7.14 -17.21 -4.74
CA GLU A 141 8.59 -17.05 -4.79
C GLU A 141 9.23 -17.19 -3.40
N LEU A 142 8.69 -16.49 -2.39
CA LEU A 142 9.11 -16.62 -0.98
C LEU A 142 9.08 -18.06 -0.46
N ASN A 143 8.05 -18.82 -0.84
CA ASN A 143 7.92 -20.21 -0.43
C ASN A 143 8.89 -21.13 -1.18
N ARG A 144 9.17 -20.84 -2.46
CA ARG A 144 10.17 -21.55 -3.25
C ARG A 144 11.56 -21.37 -2.65
N GLU A 145 11.99 -20.14 -2.41
CA GLU A 145 13.30 -19.84 -1.81
C GLU A 145 13.46 -20.49 -0.42
N ARG A 146 12.40 -20.49 0.40
CA ARG A 146 12.43 -21.16 1.69
C ARG A 146 12.70 -22.65 1.55
N ARG A 147 12.03 -23.32 0.60
CA ARG A 147 12.21 -24.76 0.33
C ARG A 147 13.61 -25.06 -0.18
N GLU A 148 14.14 -24.21 -1.06
CA GLU A 148 15.50 -24.34 -1.59
C GLU A 148 16.53 -24.19 -0.46
N ARG A 149 16.38 -23.20 0.42
CA ARG A 149 17.23 -23.03 1.62
C ARG A 149 17.17 -24.23 2.56
N SER A 150 15.99 -24.80 2.81
CA SER A 150 15.83 -25.98 3.67
C SER A 150 16.40 -27.28 3.08
N ARG A 151 16.69 -27.32 1.77
CA ARG A 151 17.31 -28.49 1.11
C ARG A 151 18.83 -28.43 1.10
N LEU A 152 19.41 -27.26 1.34
CA LEU A 152 20.85 -27.02 1.36
C LEU A 152 21.45 -27.07 2.78
N GLN A 153 20.61 -27.25 3.80
CA GLN A 153 20.97 -27.46 5.21
C GLN A 153 20.79 -28.93 5.58
#